data_AF-A0A8U0MYL7-F1
#
_entry.id   AF-A0A8U0MYL7-F1
#
_cell.length_a   1.000
_cell.length_b   1.000
_cell.length_c   1.000
_cell.angle_alpha   90.00
_cell.angle_beta   90.00
_cell.angle_gamma   90.00
#
_symmetry.space_group_name_H-M   'P 1'
#
loop_
_entity.id
_entity.type
_entity.pdbx_description
1 polymer ?
#
loop_
_entity_poly.entity_id
_entity_poly.type
_entity_poly.pdbx_seq_one_letter_code
_entity_poly.pdbx_strand_id
1 'polypeptide(L)'
;MPRGRGGRRERAVRRKWSPPGVVPAGRGCGSPPASRVGVRGWGGAGGDNLGWGVCEDDSRVQETEPWPRAGINEKLFIVRPMEGAKKSVDPMAYEAQFFGFTPQTCMLRIYIAFQDYLFEVMQAVEQVILTKLADVPGCEISPVHIRKCTEKFLGFMKSRFDNLFGRMEQLCLQLILRIPPHVLLPEDKPQEMHPCTEEEFQLLQEEIEQLQERYKSEVGAKQALLAELEEQKIVEAKLKQTLAFFDELDNAGRDQGTSDFRESLAFLVQNSRKLQTIRDTVERESKRMKIS
;
A
#
# COMPACT_ATOMS: atom_id res chain seq x y z
N MET A 1 57.50 20.41 -48.96
CA MET A 1 56.78 21.62 -49.40
C MET A 1 55.47 21.17 -50.07
N PRO A 2 54.31 21.82 -49.85
CA PRO A 2 53.39 21.40 -48.76
C PRO A 2 51.87 21.39 -49.12
N ARG A 3 51.03 21.06 -48.11
CA ARG A 3 49.59 21.41 -47.85
C ARG A 3 48.51 20.61 -48.61
N GLY A 4 47.32 20.32 -48.05
CA GLY A 4 46.67 20.66 -46.78
C GLY A 4 45.47 19.70 -46.52
N ARG A 5 45.21 19.26 -45.28
CA ARG A 5 44.27 19.82 -44.27
C ARG A 5 42.84 20.12 -44.74
N GLY A 6 41.89 19.35 -44.20
CA GLY A 6 40.48 19.73 -44.05
C GLY A 6 39.74 18.71 -43.19
N GLY A 7 39.55 18.99 -41.89
CA GLY A 7 38.82 18.14 -40.96
C GLY A 7 38.29 18.95 -39.79
N ARG A 8 37.00 19.29 -39.86
CA ARG A 8 36.24 20.20 -39.01
C ARG A 8 36.00 19.58 -37.62
N ARG A 9 36.23 20.35 -36.55
CA ARG A 9 35.86 20.03 -35.17
C ARG A 9 34.43 20.49 -34.91
N GLU A 10 33.56 19.58 -34.46
CA GLU A 10 32.34 19.94 -33.73
C GLU A 10 32.53 19.70 -32.23
N ARG A 11 32.15 20.70 -31.44
CA ARG A 11 32.22 20.73 -29.97
C ARG A 11 30.86 20.32 -29.42
N ALA A 12 30.81 19.21 -28.68
CA ALA A 12 29.67 18.87 -27.85
C ALA A 12 29.76 19.58 -26.50
N VAL A 13 28.67 20.27 -26.16
CA VAL A 13 28.44 21.04 -24.93
C VAL A 13 28.16 20.08 -23.77
N ARG A 14 29.04 20.05 -22.77
CA ARG A 14 28.77 19.39 -21.47
C ARG A 14 27.78 20.25 -20.67
N ARG A 15 26.56 19.77 -20.46
CA ARG A 15 25.71 20.23 -19.35
C ARG A 15 25.96 19.32 -18.15
N LYS A 16 26.49 19.92 -17.07
CA LYS A 16 26.64 19.29 -15.75
C LYS A 16 25.25 19.08 -15.15
N TRP A 17 24.93 17.85 -14.79
CA TRP A 17 23.86 17.53 -13.86
C TRP A 17 24.45 17.51 -12.44
N SER A 18 23.78 18.17 -11.49
CA SER A 18 24.12 18.13 -10.06
C SER A 18 22.97 17.47 -9.30
N PRO A 19 23.24 16.59 -8.32
CA PRO A 19 22.19 15.97 -7.51
C PRO A 19 21.66 16.95 -6.45
N PRO A 20 20.38 16.88 -6.04
CA PRO A 20 19.86 17.70 -4.95
C PRO A 20 20.44 17.23 -3.61
N GLY A 21 20.92 18.23 -2.86
CA GLY A 21 21.65 18.07 -1.62
C GLY A 21 20.77 17.72 -0.41
N VAL A 22 21.37 16.92 0.45
CA VAL A 22 21.03 16.75 1.87
C VAL A 22 21.36 18.06 2.60
N VAL A 23 20.43 18.60 3.39
CA VAL A 23 20.70 19.70 4.33
C VAL A 23 20.22 19.30 5.73
N PRO A 24 21.02 19.57 6.79
CA PRO A 24 20.84 19.00 8.12
C PRO A 24 19.98 19.87 9.05
N ALA A 25 19.60 19.27 10.18
CA ALA A 25 18.88 19.89 11.29
C ALA A 25 19.74 20.90 12.09
N GLY A 26 19.13 22.00 12.56
CA GLY A 26 19.77 22.91 13.52
C GLY A 26 18.97 24.17 13.90
N ARG A 27 18.18 24.06 14.99
CA ARG A 27 17.83 25.01 16.08
C ARG A 27 17.80 26.54 15.83
N GLY A 28 16.74 27.19 16.36
CA GLY A 28 16.90 28.46 17.10
C GLY A 28 15.77 29.51 17.03
N CYS A 29 14.84 29.45 17.99
CA CYS A 29 14.17 30.54 18.74
C CYS A 29 13.52 31.76 18.04
N GLY A 30 12.21 31.91 18.29
CA GLY A 30 11.48 33.20 18.26
C GLY A 30 9.96 33.02 18.40
N SER A 31 9.37 33.39 19.54
CA SER A 31 7.92 33.48 19.82
C SER A 31 7.66 34.80 20.57
N PRO A 32 6.42 35.24 20.89
CA PRO A 32 5.04 35.06 20.34
C PRO A 32 4.41 36.48 20.09
N PRO A 33 3.07 36.81 20.12
CA PRO A 33 1.82 36.07 20.45
C PRO A 33 0.66 36.31 19.43
N ALA A 34 -0.59 35.92 19.60
CA ALA A 34 -1.31 34.79 20.19
C ALA A 34 -2.78 34.97 19.74
N SER A 35 -3.47 33.92 19.32
CA SER A 35 -4.93 33.83 19.45
C SER A 35 -5.40 32.38 19.31
N ARG A 36 -5.90 31.86 20.44
CA ARG A 36 -6.69 30.62 20.62
C ARG A 36 -7.96 30.70 19.76
N VAL A 37 -8.55 29.62 19.23
CA VAL A 37 -9.33 28.53 19.85
C VAL A 37 -9.43 27.44 18.77
N GLY A 38 -9.34 26.11 18.94
CA GLY A 38 -9.41 25.21 20.08
C GLY A 38 -10.23 23.97 19.66
N VAL A 39 -9.62 22.99 18.98
CA VAL A 39 -10.21 21.66 18.71
C VAL A 39 -9.27 20.59 19.25
N ARG A 40 -9.69 19.88 20.30
CA ARG A 40 -8.97 18.74 20.88
C ARG A 40 -9.35 17.47 20.11
N GLY A 41 -8.38 16.89 19.42
CA GLY A 41 -8.31 15.45 19.19
C GLY A 41 -7.59 14.78 20.37
N TRP A 42 -7.97 13.55 20.70
CA TRP A 42 -7.21 12.69 21.60
C TRP A 42 -6.49 11.63 20.77
N GLY A 43 -5.16 11.68 20.81
CA GLY A 43 -4.29 10.60 20.36
C GLY A 43 -4.15 9.52 21.43
N GLY A 44 -3.84 8.30 20.99
CA GLY A 44 -3.45 7.20 21.86
C GLY A 44 -1.94 7.11 22.08
N ALA A 45 -1.54 6.41 23.14
CA ALA A 45 -0.44 5.44 23.17
C ALA A 45 -0.29 4.82 24.58
N GLY A 46 -0.11 3.49 24.62
CA GLY A 46 0.44 2.69 25.73
C GLY A 46 -0.53 2.47 26.90
N GLY A 47 -0.99 1.26 27.23
CA GLY A 47 -0.28 -0.02 27.21
C GLY A 47 0.19 -0.32 28.63
N ASP A 48 -0.75 -0.74 29.49
CA ASP A 48 -0.43 -1.48 30.71
C ASP A 48 -1.57 -2.41 31.09
N ASN A 49 -1.14 -3.60 31.45
CA ASN A 49 -1.86 -4.80 31.78
C ASN A 49 -2.66 -4.62 33.08
N LEU A 50 -3.98 -4.49 32.98
CA LEU A 50 -4.88 -4.66 34.13
C LEU A 50 -6.02 -5.56 33.69
N GLY A 51 -5.98 -6.79 34.20
CA GLY A 51 -7.05 -7.75 34.10
C GLY A 51 -8.35 -7.13 34.61
N TRP A 52 -9.41 -7.32 33.83
CA TRP A 52 -10.76 -7.01 34.28
C TRP A 52 -11.10 -8.00 35.39
N GLY A 53 -10.88 -7.53 36.62
CA GLY A 53 -11.38 -8.13 37.83
C GLY A 53 -12.88 -8.32 37.71
N VAL A 54 -13.27 -9.55 38.00
CA VAL A 54 -14.63 -9.99 38.26
C VAL A 54 -15.22 -9.08 39.33
N CYS A 55 -16.23 -8.27 38.96
CA CYS A 55 -17.18 -7.77 39.94
C CYS A 55 -18.18 -8.89 40.19
N GLU A 56 -17.93 -9.68 41.23
CA GLU A 56 -18.97 -10.38 41.96
C GLU A 56 -19.87 -9.31 42.59
N ASP A 57 -21.08 -9.15 42.07
CA ASP A 57 -22.18 -8.60 42.85
C ASP A 57 -23.35 -9.58 42.78
N ASP A 58 -23.68 -10.04 43.98
CA ASP A 58 -24.53 -11.16 44.32
C ASP A 58 -25.99 -10.70 44.20
N SER A 59 -26.63 -11.05 43.09
CA SER A 59 -28.07 -10.91 42.93
C SER A 59 -28.58 -12.12 42.17
N ARG A 60 -28.82 -13.16 42.96
CA ARG A 60 -29.50 -14.42 42.67
C ARG A 60 -30.71 -14.25 41.74
N VAL A 61 -30.47 -14.27 40.43
CA VAL A 61 -31.50 -14.53 39.43
C VAL A 61 -31.75 -16.03 39.48
N GLN A 62 -32.93 -16.41 39.94
CA GLN A 62 -33.40 -17.79 39.80
C GLN A 62 -33.41 -18.13 38.32
N GLU A 63 -32.55 -19.07 37.92
CA GLU A 63 -32.70 -19.82 36.68
C GLU A 63 -34.06 -20.51 36.70
N THR A 64 -35.04 -19.88 36.06
CA THR A 64 -36.27 -20.57 35.66
C THR A 64 -35.93 -21.38 34.42
N GLU A 65 -35.84 -22.70 34.61
CA GLU A 65 -35.74 -23.71 33.57
C GLU A 65 -36.64 -23.43 32.36
N PRO A 66 -36.19 -23.75 31.13
CA PRO A 66 -37.00 -23.62 29.93
C PRO A 66 -38.10 -24.69 29.92
N TRP A 67 -39.33 -24.29 30.24
CA TRP A 67 -40.48 -25.19 30.19
C TRP A 67 -40.85 -25.58 28.75
N PRO A 68 -41.36 -26.81 28.55
CA PRO A 68 -41.62 -27.36 27.23
C PRO A 68 -42.79 -26.62 26.58
N ARG A 69 -42.62 -26.29 25.30
CA ARG A 69 -43.70 -25.81 24.41
C ARG A 69 -44.73 -26.93 24.19
N ALA A 70 -45.51 -27.25 25.21
CA ALA A 70 -46.64 -28.15 25.10
C ALA A 70 -47.92 -27.33 24.96
N GLY A 71 -48.48 -27.28 23.74
CA GLY A 71 -49.89 -26.96 23.55
C GLY A 71 -50.25 -25.60 22.95
N ILE A 72 -49.31 -24.84 22.38
CA ILE A 72 -49.67 -23.72 21.49
C ILE A 72 -49.73 -24.29 20.07
N ASN A 73 -50.92 -24.29 19.47
CA ASN A 73 -51.16 -24.71 18.09
C ASN A 73 -50.02 -24.25 17.16
N GLU A 74 -49.18 -25.18 16.71
CA GLU A 74 -48.09 -24.93 15.74
C GLU A 74 -48.63 -24.36 14.41
N LYS A 75 -49.93 -24.44 14.17
CA LYS A 75 -50.62 -23.88 13.00
C LYS A 75 -50.74 -22.34 13.02
N LEU A 76 -50.44 -21.66 14.13
CA LEU A 76 -50.44 -20.19 14.21
C LEU A 76 -49.02 -19.57 14.11
N PHE A 77 -47.99 -20.39 13.87
CA PHE A 77 -46.61 -19.93 13.67
C PHE A 77 -46.19 -19.82 12.20
N ILE A 78 -47.13 -19.97 11.27
CA ILE A 78 -46.87 -19.53 9.89
C ILE A 78 -46.99 -18.01 9.90
N VAL A 79 -45.86 -17.34 10.11
CA VAL A 79 -45.61 -16.01 9.54
C VAL A 79 -45.81 -16.19 8.05
N ARG A 80 -47.04 -15.96 7.57
CA ARG A 80 -47.26 -15.80 6.14
C ARG A 80 -46.38 -14.62 5.73
N PRO A 81 -45.48 -14.78 4.75
CA PRO A 81 -44.84 -13.63 4.16
C PRO A 81 -45.97 -12.67 3.74
N MET A 82 -45.79 -11.36 3.96
CA MET A 82 -46.67 -10.39 3.32
C MET A 82 -46.63 -10.65 1.81
N GLU A 83 -47.65 -11.33 1.28
CA GLU A 83 -47.96 -11.35 -0.15
C GLU A 83 -48.48 -9.95 -0.48
N GLY A 84 -47.54 -9.05 -0.75
CA GLY A 84 -47.79 -7.64 -0.96
C GLY A 84 -46.86 -7.09 -2.04
N ALA A 85 -47.35 -7.13 -3.28
CA ALA A 85 -46.90 -6.38 -4.44
C ALA A 85 -45.52 -6.77 -5.04
N LYS A 86 -45.53 -7.01 -6.35
CA LYS A 86 -44.37 -6.90 -7.23
C LYS A 86 -43.80 -5.48 -7.13
N LYS A 87 -43.04 -5.17 -6.09
CA LYS A 87 -42.12 -4.04 -6.08
C LYS A 87 -40.84 -4.54 -6.75
N SER A 88 -40.39 -3.85 -7.79
CA SER A 88 -38.99 -3.94 -8.23
C SER A 88 -38.13 -3.82 -6.98
N VAL A 89 -37.50 -4.90 -6.56
CA VAL A 89 -36.76 -4.95 -5.31
C VAL A 89 -35.51 -4.12 -5.51
N ASP A 90 -35.50 -2.91 -4.94
CA ASP A 90 -34.28 -2.14 -4.77
C ASP A 90 -33.43 -2.88 -3.72
N PRO A 91 -32.28 -3.47 -4.10
CA PRO A 91 -31.46 -4.22 -3.17
C PRO A 91 -30.79 -3.31 -2.12
N MET A 92 -30.80 -1.98 -2.29
CA MET A 92 -30.17 -1.01 -1.39
C MET A 92 -28.69 -1.36 -1.07
N ALA A 93 -27.95 -1.75 -2.12
CA ALA A 93 -26.58 -2.23 -1.99
C ALA A 93 -25.60 -1.13 -1.55
N TYR A 94 -25.85 0.11 -1.95
CA TYR A 94 -25.03 1.26 -1.56
C TYR A 94 -25.20 1.59 -0.08
N GLU A 95 -26.43 1.52 0.41
CA GLU A 95 -26.72 1.64 1.84
C GLU A 95 -26.08 0.50 2.64
N ALA A 96 -26.08 -0.72 2.10
CA ALA A 96 -25.43 -1.86 2.76
C ALA A 96 -23.91 -1.70 2.87
N GLN A 97 -23.25 -1.04 1.92
CA GLN A 97 -21.83 -0.70 2.01
C GLN A 97 -21.56 0.22 3.22
N PHE A 98 -22.42 1.20 3.47
CA PHE A 98 -22.27 2.14 4.58
C PHE A 98 -22.65 1.54 5.94
N PHE A 99 -23.79 0.86 6.02
CA PHE A 99 -24.32 0.34 7.29
C PHE A 99 -23.76 -1.04 7.68
N GLY A 100 -23.20 -1.79 6.72
CA GLY A 100 -22.78 -3.19 6.91
C GLY A 100 -23.94 -4.19 6.98
N PHE A 101 -25.17 -3.74 6.77
CA PHE A 101 -26.38 -4.55 6.67
C PHE A 101 -27.37 -3.89 5.70
N THR A 102 -28.28 -4.67 5.14
CA THR A 102 -29.35 -4.12 4.30
C THR A 102 -30.45 -3.53 5.19
N PRO A 103 -30.93 -2.30 4.92
CA PRO A 103 -32.00 -1.66 5.68
C PRO A 103 -33.26 -2.53 5.84
N GLN A 104 -33.61 -3.32 4.83
CA GLN A 104 -34.74 -4.25 4.84
C GLN A 104 -34.57 -5.35 5.90
N THR A 105 -33.37 -5.91 6.05
CA THR A 105 -33.10 -6.91 7.09
C THR A 105 -33.16 -6.31 8.49
N CYS A 106 -32.71 -5.06 8.65
CA CYS A 106 -32.87 -4.33 9.91
C CYS A 106 -34.35 -4.15 10.26
N MET A 107 -35.17 -3.67 9.31
CA MET A 107 -36.61 -3.50 9.50
C MET A 107 -37.32 -4.82 9.83
N LEU A 108 -36.94 -5.93 9.18
CA LEU A 108 -37.48 -7.25 9.49
C LEU A 108 -37.18 -7.67 10.94
N ARG A 109 -35.96 -7.42 11.44
CA ARG A 109 -35.61 -7.73 12.83
C ARG A 109 -36.42 -6.89 13.83
N ILE A 110 -36.62 -5.60 13.53
CA ILE A 110 -37.44 -4.71 14.35
C ILE A 110 -38.90 -5.18 14.34
N TYR A 111 -39.42 -5.57 13.17
CA TYR A 111 -40.77 -6.11 13.02
C TYR A 111 -41.00 -7.34 13.91
N ILE A 112 -40.08 -8.30 13.85
CA ILE A 112 -40.14 -9.53 14.65
C ILE A 112 -40.11 -9.19 16.15
N ALA A 113 -39.18 -8.33 16.58
CA ALA A 113 -39.07 -7.94 17.99
C ALA A 113 -40.36 -7.26 18.50
N PHE A 114 -40.93 -6.33 17.75
CA PHE A 114 -42.19 -5.67 18.13
C PHE A 114 -43.37 -6.65 18.14
N GLN A 115 -43.40 -7.58 17.19
CA GLN A 115 -44.40 -8.61 17.14
C GLN A 115 -44.29 -9.52 18.37
N ASP A 116 -43.09 -9.96 18.75
CA ASP A 116 -42.85 -10.79 19.93
C ASP A 116 -43.31 -10.09 21.21
N TYR A 117 -42.95 -8.81 21.40
CA TYR A 117 -43.42 -8.03 22.55
C TYR A 117 -44.94 -7.88 22.60
N LEU A 118 -45.61 -7.73 21.44
CA LEU A 118 -47.07 -7.67 21.40
C LEU A 118 -47.68 -9.00 21.89
N PHE A 119 -47.13 -10.14 21.49
CA PHE A 119 -47.59 -11.44 21.97
C PHE A 119 -47.32 -11.64 23.46
N GLU A 120 -46.14 -11.25 23.95
CA GLU A 120 -45.78 -11.34 25.37
C GLU A 120 -46.73 -10.53 26.26
N VAL A 121 -47.00 -9.27 25.88
CA VAL A 121 -47.93 -8.41 26.64
C VAL A 121 -49.34 -8.99 26.61
N MET A 122 -49.81 -9.47 25.45
CA MET A 122 -51.14 -10.09 25.33
C MET A 122 -51.26 -11.36 26.17
N GLN A 123 -50.20 -12.17 26.24
CA GLN A 123 -50.15 -13.34 27.10
C GLN A 123 -50.17 -12.94 28.58
N ALA A 124 -49.41 -11.93 28.99
CA ALA A 124 -49.41 -11.42 30.36
C ALA A 124 -50.81 -10.93 30.78
N VAL A 125 -51.50 -10.19 29.92
CA VAL A 125 -52.88 -9.73 30.17
C VAL A 125 -53.83 -10.91 30.33
N GLU A 126 -53.74 -11.92 29.46
CA GLU A 126 -54.58 -13.12 29.59
C GLU A 126 -54.35 -13.84 30.92
N GLN A 127 -53.10 -14.01 31.34
CA GLN A 127 -52.74 -14.66 32.60
C GLN A 127 -53.22 -13.88 33.83
N VAL A 128 -53.10 -12.55 33.79
CA VAL A 128 -53.61 -11.69 34.88
C VAL A 128 -55.14 -11.82 34.98
N ILE A 129 -55.86 -11.82 33.86
CA ILE A 129 -57.31 -11.99 33.83
C ILE A 129 -57.71 -13.35 34.41
N LEU A 130 -57.04 -14.44 33.99
CA LEU A 130 -57.29 -15.79 34.49
C LEU A 130 -57.04 -15.90 36.00
N THR A 131 -55.93 -15.34 36.47
CA THR A 131 -55.58 -15.35 37.90
C THR A 131 -56.64 -14.60 38.72
N LYS A 132 -57.05 -13.41 38.27
CA LYS A 132 -58.05 -12.61 38.99
C LYS A 132 -59.46 -13.22 38.97
N LEU A 133 -59.80 -13.98 37.93
CA LEU A 133 -61.09 -14.68 37.87
C LEU A 133 -61.13 -15.91 38.79
N ALA A 134 -60.00 -16.58 38.99
CA ALA A 134 -59.89 -17.68 39.95
C ALA A 134 -60.17 -17.24 41.40
N ASP A 135 -59.86 -15.98 41.73
CA ASP A 135 -60.07 -15.41 43.07
C ASP A 135 -61.54 -14.99 43.33
N VAL A 136 -62.43 -15.04 42.34
CA VAL A 136 -63.83 -14.59 42.46
C VAL A 136 -64.78 -15.78 42.67
N PRO A 137 -65.40 -15.94 43.86
CA PRO A 137 -66.33 -17.03 44.13
C PRO A 137 -67.62 -16.88 43.31
N GLY A 138 -68.04 -17.95 42.63
CA GLY A 138 -69.28 -18.02 41.84
C GLY A 138 -69.16 -17.55 40.38
N CYS A 139 -67.94 -17.38 39.86
CA CYS A 139 -67.73 -16.99 38.46
C CYS A 139 -67.71 -18.22 37.51
N GLU A 140 -68.73 -18.34 36.66
CA GLU A 140 -68.89 -19.43 35.66
C GLU A 140 -68.25 -19.11 34.30
N ILE A 141 -67.22 -18.25 34.25
CA ILE A 141 -66.56 -17.89 32.99
C ILE A 141 -65.51 -18.95 32.64
N SER A 142 -65.76 -19.69 31.56
CA SER A 142 -64.82 -20.69 31.05
C SER A 142 -63.54 -20.04 30.51
N PRO A 143 -62.34 -20.56 30.86
CA PRO A 143 -61.05 -20.09 30.32
C PRO A 143 -60.97 -20.05 28.79
N VAL A 144 -61.70 -20.94 28.12
CA VAL A 144 -61.78 -21.01 26.65
C VAL A 144 -62.41 -19.75 26.05
N HIS A 145 -63.40 -19.15 26.74
CA HIS A 145 -64.02 -17.91 26.28
C HIS A 145 -63.06 -16.72 26.41
N ILE A 146 -62.26 -16.69 27.47
CA ILE A 146 -61.23 -15.67 27.68
C ILE A 146 -60.17 -15.79 26.59
N ARG A 147 -59.67 -17.01 26.34
CA ARG A 147 -58.69 -17.26 25.27
C ARG A 147 -59.20 -16.78 23.90
N LYS A 148 -60.44 -17.13 23.55
CA LYS A 148 -61.07 -16.70 22.29
C LYS A 148 -61.24 -15.18 22.21
N CYS A 149 -61.52 -14.51 23.34
CA CYS A 149 -61.59 -13.07 23.42
C CYS A 149 -60.21 -12.42 23.19
N THR A 150 -59.17 -12.92 23.88
CA THR A 150 -57.79 -12.46 23.75
C THR A 150 -57.28 -12.64 22.31
N GLU A 151 -57.55 -13.79 21.68
CA GLU A 151 -57.18 -14.05 20.29
C GLU A 151 -57.87 -13.10 19.30
N LYS A 152 -59.17 -12.79 19.52
CA LYS A 152 -59.90 -11.83 18.69
C LYS A 152 -59.32 -10.42 18.83
N PHE A 153 -58.99 -10.00 20.04
CA PHE A 153 -58.38 -8.70 20.29
C PHE A 153 -56.95 -8.61 19.73
N LEU A 154 -56.15 -9.66 19.91
CA LEU A 154 -54.81 -9.77 19.34
C LEU A 154 -54.85 -9.72 17.81
N GLY A 155 -55.81 -10.38 17.16
CA GLY A 155 -56.00 -10.28 15.71
C GLY A 155 -56.29 -8.85 15.25
N PHE A 156 -57.11 -8.10 16.01
CA PHE A 156 -57.37 -6.69 15.75
C PHE A 156 -56.11 -5.82 15.93
N MET A 157 -55.37 -6.04 17.03
CA MET A 157 -54.13 -5.31 17.32
C MET A 157 -53.06 -5.57 16.26
N LYS A 158 -52.90 -6.82 15.84
CA LYS A 158 -51.95 -7.21 14.78
C LYS A 158 -52.27 -6.50 13.47
N SER A 159 -53.53 -6.48 13.04
CA SER A 159 -53.91 -5.79 11.81
C SER A 159 -53.60 -4.28 11.86
N ARG A 160 -53.81 -3.64 13.01
CA ARG A 160 -53.44 -2.23 13.23
C ARG A 160 -51.93 -2.04 13.23
N PHE A 161 -51.20 -2.93 13.90
CA PHE A 161 -49.75 -2.94 13.97
C PHE A 161 -49.13 -3.06 12.58
N ASP A 162 -49.53 -4.06 11.79
CA ASP A 162 -48.97 -4.30 10.45
C ASP A 162 -49.14 -3.07 9.53
N ASN A 163 -50.29 -2.38 9.62
CA ASN A 163 -50.55 -1.17 8.85
C ASN A 163 -49.66 0.02 9.29
N LEU A 164 -49.50 0.21 10.60
CA LEU A 164 -48.68 1.28 11.15
C LEU A 164 -47.20 1.02 10.91
N PHE A 165 -46.77 -0.22 11.12
CA PHE A 165 -45.41 -0.66 10.88
C PHE A 165 -45.03 -0.50 9.42
N GLY A 166 -45.89 -0.90 8.47
CA GLY A 166 -45.59 -0.71 7.04
C GLY A 166 -45.38 0.75 6.64
N ARG A 167 -46.11 1.69 7.26
CA ARG A 167 -45.90 3.14 7.04
C ARG A 167 -44.61 3.63 7.70
N MET A 168 -44.34 3.19 8.92
CA MET A 168 -43.10 3.53 9.63
C MET A 168 -41.88 2.98 8.90
N GLU A 169 -41.92 1.73 8.45
CA GLU A 169 -40.90 1.08 7.65
C GLU A 169 -40.59 1.90 6.40
N GLN A 170 -41.63 2.30 5.66
CA GLN A 170 -41.44 3.13 4.48
C GLN A 170 -40.74 4.46 4.83
N LEU A 171 -41.11 5.12 5.92
CA LEU A 171 -40.46 6.35 6.35
C LEU A 171 -39.00 6.13 6.76
N CYS A 172 -38.71 5.05 7.51
CA CYS A 172 -37.36 4.69 7.91
C CYS A 172 -36.48 4.43 6.67
N LEU A 173 -36.98 3.65 5.71
CA LEU A 173 -36.27 3.33 4.46
C LEU A 173 -36.11 4.52 3.52
N GLN A 174 -36.91 5.59 3.68
CA GLN A 174 -36.83 6.78 2.83
C GLN A 174 -35.96 7.88 3.44
N LEU A 175 -36.04 8.08 4.75
CA LEU A 175 -35.50 9.26 5.44
C LEU A 175 -34.31 8.97 6.35
N ILE A 176 -34.19 7.73 6.86
CA ILE A 176 -33.20 7.39 7.89
C ILE A 176 -32.14 6.46 7.32
N LEU A 177 -32.58 5.36 6.70
CA LEU A 177 -31.72 4.28 6.22
C LEU A 177 -31.46 4.38 4.72
N ARG A 178 -31.53 5.59 4.15
CA ARG A 178 -31.28 5.86 2.74
C ARG A 178 -30.13 6.83 2.61
N ILE A 179 -29.17 6.50 1.76
CA ILE A 179 -28.14 7.48 1.38
C ILE A 179 -28.74 8.33 0.26
N PRO A 180 -28.78 9.66 0.40
CA PRO A 180 -29.26 10.52 -0.67
C PRO A 180 -28.41 10.32 -1.94
N PRO A 181 -29.00 10.26 -3.14
CA PRO A 181 -28.28 9.92 -4.38
C PRO A 181 -27.23 10.97 -4.79
N HIS A 182 -27.24 12.15 -4.17
CA HIS A 182 -26.27 13.22 -4.40
C HIS A 182 -25.11 13.20 -3.40
N VAL A 183 -25.14 12.30 -2.42
CA VAL A 183 -24.10 12.14 -1.41
C VAL A 183 -23.26 10.94 -1.78
N LEU A 184 -21.97 11.20 -1.97
CA LEU A 184 -20.97 10.14 -2.13
C LEU A 184 -20.41 9.77 -0.76
N LEU A 185 -20.23 8.47 -0.57
CA LEU A 185 -19.57 7.93 0.58
C LEU A 185 -18.08 8.31 0.57
N PRO A 186 -17.44 8.49 1.74
CA PRO A 186 -16.02 8.80 1.83
C PRO A 186 -15.11 7.82 1.08
N GLU A 187 -15.51 6.56 0.99
CA GLU A 187 -14.83 5.48 0.28
C GLU A 187 -14.77 5.72 -1.24
N ASP A 188 -15.75 6.44 -1.78
CA ASP A 188 -15.89 6.68 -3.22
C ASP A 188 -15.32 8.05 -3.65
N LYS A 189 -14.84 8.88 -2.70
CA LYS A 189 -14.19 10.17 -3.00
C LYS A 189 -13.09 10.09 -4.06
N PRO A 190 -12.21 9.06 -4.09
CA PRO A 190 -11.21 8.95 -5.14
C PRO A 190 -11.83 8.83 -6.54
N GLN A 191 -12.99 8.19 -6.66
CA GLN A 191 -13.68 8.01 -7.94
C GLN A 191 -14.28 9.33 -8.44
N GLU A 192 -14.71 10.21 -7.55
CA GLU A 192 -15.19 11.55 -7.91
C GLU A 192 -14.03 12.52 -8.23
N MET A 193 -12.98 12.50 -7.41
CA MET A 193 -11.83 13.42 -7.58
C MET A 193 -10.98 13.05 -8.79
N HIS A 194 -10.87 11.77 -9.09
CA HIS A 194 -10.03 11.23 -10.16
C HIS A 194 -10.81 10.17 -10.96
N PRO A 195 -11.85 10.58 -11.71
CA PRO A 195 -12.54 9.67 -12.60
C PRO A 195 -11.53 9.23 -13.67
N CYS A 196 -11.16 7.95 -13.62
CA CYS A 196 -10.27 7.35 -14.61
C CYS A 196 -11.15 6.64 -15.64
N THR A 197 -11.04 7.04 -16.89
CA THR A 197 -11.68 6.32 -17.99
C THR A 197 -10.98 4.99 -18.21
N GLU A 198 -11.70 4.02 -18.77
CA GLU A 198 -11.14 2.71 -19.10
C GLU A 198 -9.93 2.82 -20.04
N GLU A 199 -9.96 3.78 -20.97
CA GLU A 199 -8.86 4.07 -21.91
C GLU A 199 -7.62 4.61 -21.19
N GLU A 200 -7.80 5.56 -20.27
CA GLU A 200 -6.69 6.08 -19.45
C GLU A 200 -6.10 5.00 -18.54
N PHE A 201 -6.94 4.12 -18.00
CA PHE A 201 -6.50 3.00 -17.18
C PHE A 201 -5.65 2.01 -17.98
N GLN A 202 -6.07 1.68 -19.21
CA GLN A 202 -5.30 0.81 -20.11
C GLN A 202 -3.97 1.45 -20.51
N LEU A 203 -3.96 2.74 -20.86
CA LEU A 203 -2.73 3.47 -21.14
C LEU A 203 -1.78 3.47 -19.95
N LEU A 204 -2.30 3.66 -18.73
CA LEU A 204 -1.49 3.60 -17.51
C LEU A 204 -0.90 2.21 -17.29
N GLN A 205 -1.68 1.16 -17.56
CA GLN A 205 -1.21 -0.22 -17.45
C GLN A 205 -0.10 -0.53 -18.46
N GLU A 206 -0.24 -0.10 -19.71
CA GLU A 206 0.80 -0.20 -20.73
C GLU A 206 2.06 0.58 -20.36
N GLU A 207 1.91 1.80 -19.83
CA GLU A 207 3.04 2.62 -19.38
C GLU A 207 3.78 1.95 -18.21
N ILE A 208 3.05 1.37 -17.24
CA ILE A 208 3.65 0.63 -16.13
C ILE A 208 4.46 -0.57 -16.66
N GLU A 209 3.92 -1.34 -17.60
CA GLU A 209 4.61 -2.49 -18.18
C GLU A 209 5.88 -2.05 -18.93
N GLN A 210 5.79 -1.00 -19.74
CA GLN A 210 6.94 -0.42 -20.45
C GLN A 210 8.02 0.09 -19.48
N LEU A 211 7.62 0.76 -18.39
CA LEU A 211 8.54 1.26 -17.38
C LEU A 211 9.22 0.14 -16.61
N GLN A 212 8.50 -0.94 -16.29
CA GLN A 212 9.08 -2.13 -15.66
C GLN A 212 10.11 -2.79 -16.56
N GLU A 213 9.84 -2.89 -17.87
CA GLU A 213 10.78 -3.49 -18.81
C GLU A 213 12.02 -2.61 -19.02
N ARG A 214 11.84 -1.29 -19.13
CA ARG A 214 12.96 -0.33 -19.15
C ARG A 214 13.79 -0.40 -17.87
N TYR A 215 13.15 -0.55 -16.71
CA TYR A 215 13.88 -0.69 -15.46
C TYR A 215 14.76 -1.95 -15.45
N LYS A 216 14.26 -3.09 -15.92
CA LYS A 216 15.05 -4.32 -16.01
C LYS A 216 16.25 -4.16 -16.96
N SER A 217 16.04 -3.55 -18.12
CA SER A 217 17.12 -3.33 -19.09
C SER A 217 18.19 -2.37 -18.57
N GLU A 218 17.79 -1.29 -17.88
CA GLU A 218 18.70 -0.35 -17.22
C GLU A 218 19.51 -1.02 -16.09
N VAL A 219 18.88 -1.91 -15.31
CA VAL A 219 19.60 -2.71 -14.30
C VAL A 219 20.64 -3.62 -14.97
N GLY A 220 20.28 -4.26 -16.09
CA GLY A 220 21.21 -5.08 -16.88
C GLY A 220 22.36 -4.25 -17.45
N ALA A 221 22.08 -3.08 -18.03
CA ALA A 221 23.08 -2.17 -18.56
C ALA A 221 24.03 -1.67 -17.47
N LYS A 222 23.51 -1.30 -16.30
CA LYS A 222 24.32 -0.95 -15.13
C LYS A 222 25.27 -2.08 -14.75
N GLN A 223 24.80 -3.32 -14.72
CA GLN A 223 25.64 -4.46 -14.38
C GLN A 223 26.73 -4.71 -15.42
N ALA A 224 26.41 -4.57 -16.72
CA ALA A 224 27.38 -4.67 -17.80
C ALA A 224 28.48 -3.59 -17.70
N LEU A 225 28.09 -2.34 -17.43
CA LEU A 225 29.04 -1.24 -17.23
C LEU A 225 29.95 -1.45 -16.02
N LEU A 226 29.43 -2.02 -14.92
CA LEU A 226 30.25 -2.36 -13.77
C LEU A 226 31.26 -3.48 -14.11
N ALA A 227 30.86 -4.48 -14.88
CA ALA A 227 31.76 -5.54 -15.33
C ALA A 227 32.88 -4.98 -16.24
N GLU A 228 32.52 -4.16 -17.22
CA GLU A 228 33.49 -3.50 -18.13
C GLU A 228 34.47 -2.61 -17.36
N LEU A 229 34.00 -1.90 -16.33
CA LEU A 229 34.86 -1.08 -15.48
C LEU A 229 35.90 -1.94 -14.75
N GLU A 230 35.55 -3.12 -14.25
CA GLU A 230 36.52 -4.00 -13.60
C GLU A 230 37.51 -4.61 -14.59
N GLU A 231 37.07 -4.96 -15.79
CA GLU A 231 37.99 -5.37 -16.88
C GLU A 231 38.97 -4.24 -17.22
N GLN A 232 38.49 -3.00 -17.30
CA GLN A 232 39.33 -1.84 -17.58
C GLN A 232 40.40 -1.63 -16.50
N LYS A 233 40.08 -1.84 -15.22
CA LYS A 233 41.07 -1.76 -14.12
C LYS A 233 42.18 -2.80 -14.27
N ILE A 234 41.85 -4.01 -14.71
CA ILE A 234 42.84 -5.08 -14.93
C ILE A 234 43.80 -4.67 -16.05
N VAL A 235 43.26 -4.18 -17.17
CA VAL A 235 44.08 -3.72 -18.30
C VAL A 235 44.95 -2.52 -17.91
N GLU A 236 44.41 -1.56 -17.17
CA GLU A 236 45.16 -0.41 -16.67
C GLU A 236 46.32 -0.86 -15.75
N ALA A 237 46.08 -1.81 -14.84
CA ALA A 237 47.13 -2.35 -13.98
C ALA A 237 48.23 -3.05 -14.77
N LYS A 238 47.88 -3.78 -15.85
CA LYS A 238 48.85 -4.40 -16.75
C LYS A 238 49.70 -3.38 -17.50
N LEU A 239 49.09 -2.32 -18.01
CA LEU A 239 49.82 -1.24 -18.67
C LEU A 239 50.77 -0.52 -17.70
N LYS A 240 50.34 -0.26 -16.46
CA LYS A 240 51.20 0.29 -15.41
C LYS A 240 52.38 -0.63 -15.07
N GLN A 241 52.15 -1.94 -15.02
CA GLN A 241 53.23 -2.91 -14.85
C GLN A 241 54.26 -2.84 -15.98
N THR A 242 53.81 -2.73 -17.24
CA THR A 242 54.72 -2.58 -18.39
C THR A 242 55.50 -1.27 -18.35
N LEU A 243 54.86 -0.16 -17.95
CA LEU A 243 55.56 1.11 -17.76
C LEU A 243 56.62 1.03 -16.66
N ALA A 244 56.27 0.44 -15.50
CA ALA A 244 57.23 0.24 -14.42
C ALA A 244 58.42 -0.62 -14.85
N PHE A 245 58.19 -1.65 -15.67
CA PHE A 245 59.28 -2.45 -16.25
C PHE A 245 60.22 -1.63 -17.15
N PHE A 246 59.68 -0.72 -17.97
CA PHE A 246 60.53 0.18 -18.75
C PHE A 246 61.31 1.15 -17.86
N ASP A 247 60.68 1.69 -16.83
CA ASP A 247 61.37 2.56 -15.86
C ASP A 247 62.50 1.80 -15.13
N GLU A 248 62.28 0.54 -14.73
CA GLU A 248 63.31 -0.33 -14.14
C GLU A 248 64.48 -0.60 -15.11
N LEU A 249 64.17 -0.86 -16.38
CA LEU A 249 65.19 -1.08 -17.41
C LEU A 249 66.05 0.17 -17.66
N ASP A 250 65.41 1.34 -17.75
CA ASP A 250 66.09 2.62 -17.89
C ASP A 250 66.96 2.93 -16.67
N ASN A 251 66.46 2.65 -15.46
CA ASN A 251 67.23 2.81 -14.22
C ASN A 251 68.43 1.86 -14.16
N ALA A 252 68.26 0.59 -14.51
CA ALA A 252 69.37 -0.37 -14.56
C ALA A 252 70.45 0.04 -15.59
N GLY A 253 70.04 0.59 -16.74
CA GLY A 253 70.96 1.16 -17.73
C GLY A 253 71.73 2.37 -17.19
N ARG A 254 71.06 3.24 -16.44
CA ARG A 254 71.70 4.38 -15.73
C ARG A 254 72.71 3.91 -14.69
N ASP A 255 72.37 2.91 -13.88
CA ASP A 255 73.24 2.37 -12.83
C ASP A 255 74.52 1.72 -13.40
N GLN A 256 74.43 1.14 -14.59
CA GLN A 256 75.59 0.57 -15.31
C GLN A 256 76.39 1.63 -16.11
N GLY A 257 76.02 2.91 -16.03
CA GLY A 257 76.73 4.01 -16.68
C GLY A 257 76.39 4.23 -18.15
N THR A 258 75.40 3.51 -18.70
CA THR A 258 74.90 3.67 -20.07
C THR A 258 73.46 4.19 -20.04
N SER A 259 73.27 5.40 -19.51
CA SER A 259 71.95 5.99 -19.28
C SER A 259 71.14 6.27 -20.55
N ASP A 260 71.80 6.52 -21.67
CA ASP A 260 71.17 6.61 -22.98
C ASP A 260 71.92 5.69 -23.94
N PHE A 261 71.32 4.54 -24.23
CA PHE A 261 71.88 3.56 -25.17
C PHE A 261 72.08 4.15 -26.55
N ARG A 262 71.22 5.07 -27.00
CA ARG A 262 71.31 5.69 -28.33
C ARG A 262 72.52 6.61 -28.40
N GLU A 263 72.73 7.47 -27.40
CA GLU A 263 73.90 8.35 -27.34
C GLU A 263 75.20 7.54 -27.17
N SER A 264 75.17 6.53 -26.30
CA SER A 264 76.30 5.62 -26.06
C SER A 264 76.71 4.88 -27.34
N LEU A 265 75.73 4.33 -28.08
CA LEU A 265 75.97 3.65 -29.34
C LEU A 265 76.48 4.62 -30.42
N ALA A 266 75.92 5.83 -30.49
CA ALA A 266 76.38 6.85 -31.45
C ALA A 266 77.84 7.24 -31.20
N PHE A 267 78.24 7.43 -29.93
CA PHE A 267 79.61 7.71 -29.54
C PHE A 267 80.55 6.54 -29.88
N LEU A 268 80.14 5.30 -29.59
CA LEU A 268 80.90 4.09 -29.91
C LEU A 268 81.13 3.96 -31.42
N VAL A 269 80.09 4.16 -32.25
CA VAL A 269 80.19 4.13 -33.71
C VAL A 269 81.12 5.23 -34.22
N GLN A 270 81.02 6.44 -33.70
CA GLN A 270 81.88 7.55 -34.11
C GLN A 270 83.35 7.28 -33.79
N ASN A 271 83.65 6.77 -32.59
CA ASN A 271 85.01 6.45 -32.18
C ASN A 271 85.57 5.25 -32.94
N SER A 272 84.75 4.22 -33.19
CA SER A 272 85.13 3.08 -34.02
C SER A 272 85.56 3.53 -35.42
N ARG A 273 84.84 4.48 -36.03
CA ARG A 273 85.22 5.05 -37.35
C ARG A 273 86.57 5.78 -37.29
N LYS A 274 86.80 6.60 -36.26
CA LYS A 274 88.09 7.29 -36.06
C LYS A 274 89.22 6.28 -35.90
N LEU A 275 89.02 5.26 -35.07
CA LEU A 275 90.02 4.23 -34.78
C LEU A 275 90.35 3.41 -36.03
N GLN A 276 89.35 3.09 -36.86
CA GLN A 276 89.54 2.43 -38.15
C GLN A 276 90.38 3.30 -39.09
N THR A 277 90.11 4.60 -39.15
CA THR A 277 90.90 5.56 -39.96
C THR A 277 92.35 5.64 -39.48
N ILE A 278 92.59 5.64 -38.16
CA ILE A 278 93.93 5.64 -37.57
C ILE A 278 94.65 4.32 -37.89
N ARG A 279 93.99 3.17 -37.70
CA ARG A 279 94.52 1.84 -38.05
C ARG A 279 94.96 1.80 -39.52
N ASP A 280 94.11 2.23 -40.44
CA ASP A 280 94.43 2.24 -41.87
C ASP A 280 95.63 3.16 -42.18
N THR A 281 95.80 4.22 -41.40
CA THR A 281 96.95 5.14 -41.51
C THR A 281 98.23 4.52 -40.98
N VAL A 282 98.20 3.91 -39.79
CA VAL A 282 99.34 3.18 -39.21
C VAL A 282 99.75 2.01 -40.10
N GLU A 283 98.79 1.29 -40.69
CA GLU A 283 99.07 0.19 -41.60
C GLU A 283 99.75 0.68 -42.89
N ARG A 284 99.32 1.83 -43.43
CA ARG A 284 99.98 2.49 -44.56
C ARG A 284 101.41 2.96 -44.21
N GLU A 285 101.62 3.58 -43.06
CA GLU A 285 102.96 3.99 -42.61
C GLU A 285 103.87 2.79 -42.34
N SER A 286 103.36 1.73 -41.71
CA SER A 286 104.10 0.49 -41.48
C SER A 286 104.52 -0.18 -42.80
N LYS A 287 103.66 -0.14 -43.83
CA LYS A 287 104.00 -0.61 -45.18
C LYS A 287 105.06 0.29 -45.84
N ARG A 288 105.01 1.62 -45.64
CA ARG A 288 106.07 2.55 -46.10
C ARG A 288 107.43 2.27 -45.44
N MET A 289 107.45 2.03 -44.13
CA MET A 289 108.68 1.74 -43.39
C MET A 289 109.32 0.38 -43.72
N LYS A 290 108.57 -0.56 -44.31
CA LYS A 290 109.09 -1.87 -44.75
C LYS A 290 109.68 -1.86 -46.17
N ILE A 291 109.57 -0.74 -46.90
CA ILE A 291 110.05 -0.58 -48.28
C ILE A 291 111.28 0.36 -48.33
N SER A 292 111.71 0.92 -47.20
CA SER A 292 112.99 1.63 -47.03
C SER A 292 113.98 0.77 -46.25
#